data_AF-A0A2S2NFB5-F1
#
_entry.id   AF-A0A2S2NFB5-F1
#
_cell.length_a   1.000
_cell.length_b   1.000
_cell.length_c   1.000
_cell.angle_alpha   90.00
_cell.angle_beta   90.00
_cell.angle_gamma   90.00
#
_symmetry.space_group_name_H-M   'P 1'
#
loop_
_entity.id
_entity.type
_entity.pdbx_description
1 polymer ?
#
loop_
_entity_poly.entity_id
_entity_poly.type
_entity_poly.pdbx_seq_one_letter_code
_entity_poly.pdbx_strand_id
1 'polypeptide(L)'
;SIVISLYRSLKDYIENMRSSFHTFLEEAQIRCGSELFSWETSRTKKKSTFHIDDLSSDEINFTGNEKMKIETFLVIIDTIVFQLNKRMEVYIEINNRFGFLLNLEN
;
A
#
# COMPACT_ATOMS: atom_id res chain seq x y z
N SER A 1 -14.46 -16.24 -17.59
CA SER A 1 -13.57 -17.12 -16.81
C SER A 1 -13.68 -16.83 -15.32
N ILE A 2 -13.88 -17.87 -14.51
CA ILE A 2 -13.99 -17.82 -13.04
C ILE A 2 -12.74 -17.19 -12.40
N VAL A 3 -11.56 -17.45 -12.97
CA VAL A 3 -10.30 -16.90 -12.47
C VAL A 3 -10.30 -15.38 -12.52
N ILE A 4 -10.77 -14.79 -13.62
CA ILE A 4 -10.82 -13.32 -13.79
C ILE A 4 -11.77 -12.69 -12.76
N SER A 5 -12.94 -13.31 -12.52
CA SER A 5 -13.87 -12.82 -11.49
C SER A 5 -13.30 -12.91 -10.07
N LEU A 6 -12.53 -13.96 -9.75
CA LEU A 6 -11.86 -14.07 -8.46
C LEU A 6 -10.78 -12.99 -8.27
N TYR A 7 -9.99 -12.72 -9.31
CA TYR A 7 -8.99 -11.64 -9.28
C TYR A 7 -9.64 -10.27 -9.08
N ARG A 8 -10.77 -9.99 -9.74
CA ARG A 8 -11.53 -8.75 -9.53
C ARG A 8 -12.03 -8.62 -8.10
N SER A 9 -12.69 -9.65 -7.59
CA SER A 9 -13.20 -9.66 -6.21
C SER A 9 -12.08 -9.44 -5.18
N LEU A 10 -10.94 -10.13 -5.35
CA LEU A 10 -9.79 -9.99 -4.47
C LEU A 10 -9.16 -8.59 -4.56
N LYS A 11 -9.06 -8.02 -5.77
CA LYS A 11 -8.58 -6.65 -5.97
C LYS A 11 -9.48 -5.66 -5.23
N ASP A 12 -10.79 -5.73 -5.44
CA ASP A 12 -11.75 -4.80 -4.83
C ASP A 12 -11.68 -4.89 -3.30
N TYR A 13 -11.53 -6.10 -2.75
CA TYR A 13 -11.32 -6.32 -1.33
C TYR A 13 -10.08 -5.60 -0.79
N ILE A 14 -8.94 -5.70 -1.50
CA ILE A 14 -7.68 -5.08 -1.07
C ILE A 14 -7.69 -3.56 -1.28
N GLU A 15 -8.35 -3.07 -2.33
CA GLU A 15 -8.56 -1.62 -2.52
C GLU A 15 -9.40 -1.04 -1.39
N ASN A 16 -10.41 -1.76 -0.90
CA ASN A 16 -11.19 -1.35 0.26
C ASN A 16 -10.35 -1.31 1.55
N MET A 17 -9.38 -2.21 1.71
CA MET A 17 -8.46 -2.19 2.85
C MET A 17 -7.64 -0.89 2.94
N ARG A 18 -7.41 -0.19 1.81
CA ARG A 18 -6.67 1.08 1.78
C ARG A 18 -7.25 2.13 2.73
N SER A 19 -8.56 2.09 2.97
CA SER A 19 -9.27 3.02 3.86
C SER A 19 -9.20 2.61 5.34
N SER A 20 -8.81 1.37 5.63
CA SER A 20 -8.85 0.76 6.97
C SER A 20 -7.54 0.88 7.75
N PHE A 21 -6.70 1.87 7.43
CA PHE A 21 -5.38 2.06 8.06
C PHE A 21 -5.44 2.03 9.60
N HIS A 22 -6.44 2.68 10.20
CA HIS A 22 -6.57 2.78 11.65
C HIS A 22 -6.66 1.40 12.32
N THR A 23 -7.47 0.50 11.77
CA THR A 23 -7.66 -0.85 12.30
C THR A 23 -6.35 -1.64 12.27
N PHE A 24 -5.59 -1.52 11.17
CA PHE A 24 -4.27 -2.17 11.07
C PHE A 24 -3.26 -1.57 12.04
N LEU A 25 -3.30 -0.25 12.26
CA LEU A 25 -2.42 0.41 13.20
C LEU A 25 -2.70 -0.05 14.64
N GLU A 26 -3.96 -0.08 15.07
CA GLU A 26 -4.36 -0.56 16.39
C GLU A 26 -3.94 -2.02 16.62
N GLU A 27 -4.20 -2.90 15.65
CA GLU A 27 -3.77 -4.29 15.75
C GLU A 27 -2.25 -4.44 15.82
N ALA A 28 -1.51 -3.63 15.04
CA ALA A 28 -0.06 -3.65 15.06
C ALA A 28 0.48 -3.17 16.41
N GLN A 29 -0.08 -2.10 16.99
CA GLN A 29 0.31 -1.59 18.30
C GLN A 29 0.05 -2.61 19.41
N ILE A 30 -1.12 -3.28 19.40
CA ILE A 30 -1.43 -4.36 20.34
C ILE A 30 -0.41 -5.50 20.24
N ARG A 31 -0.06 -5.90 19.01
CA ARG A 31 0.88 -7.02 18.77
C ARG A 31 2.33 -6.66 19.10
N CYS A 32 2.74 -5.42 18.83
CA CYS A 32 4.09 -4.93 19.11
C CYS A 32 4.30 -4.49 20.57
N GLY A 33 3.22 -4.19 21.30
CA GLY A 33 3.30 -3.67 22.66
C GLY A 33 3.87 -2.26 22.77
N SER A 34 3.87 -1.50 21.67
CA SER A 34 4.38 -0.12 21.61
C SER A 34 3.49 0.73 20.71
N GLU A 35 3.15 1.92 21.19
CA GLU A 35 2.41 2.93 20.42
C GLU A 35 3.34 3.87 19.65
N LEU A 36 4.58 4.01 20.13
CA LEU A 36 5.59 4.89 19.56
C LEU A 36 6.40 4.19 18.49
N PHE A 37 6.71 4.94 17.43
CA PHE A 37 7.63 4.49 16.39
C PHE A 37 9.09 4.81 16.72
N SER A 38 10.01 4.00 16.20
CA SER A 38 11.46 4.18 16.42
C SER A 38 12.00 5.52 15.90
N TRP A 39 11.38 6.07 14.85
CA TRP A 39 11.74 7.37 14.29
C TRP A 39 11.22 8.55 15.14
N GLU A 40 10.23 8.34 16.02
CA GLU A 40 9.74 9.36 16.94
C GLU A 40 10.64 9.50 18.17
N THR A 41 11.34 8.42 18.55
CA THR A 41 12.28 8.40 19.68
C THR A 41 13.72 8.71 19.28
N SER A 42 14.01 8.76 17.98
CA SER A 42 15.35 9.04 17.45
C SER A 42 15.70 10.53 17.55
N ARG A 43 16.88 10.85 18.12
CA ARG A 43 17.37 12.24 18.23
C ARG A 43 17.55 12.84 16.83
N THR A 44 16.77 13.87 16.50
CA THR A 44 17.00 14.71 15.33
C THR A 44 18.29 15.53 15.53
N LYS A 45 19.32 15.22 14.74
CA LYS A 45 20.54 16.05 14.67
C LYS A 45 20.16 17.39 14.03
N LYS A 46 19.93 18.43 14.82
CA LYS A 46 19.89 19.79 14.32
C LYS A 46 21.25 20.12 13.72
N LYS A 47 21.33 20.30 12.40
CA LYS A 47 22.51 20.90 11.76
C LYS A 47 22.63 22.32 12.32
N SER A 48 23.81 22.67 12.83
CA SER A 48 24.09 24.03 13.29
C SER A 48 23.98 24.97 12.08
N THR A 49 22.94 25.79 12.04
CA THR A 49 22.73 26.80 11.01
C THR A 49 23.61 28.01 11.30
N PHE A 50 24.92 27.85 11.07
CA PHE A 50 25.83 28.99 10.94
C PHE A 50 25.94 29.31 9.44
N HIS A 51 25.13 30.28 9.02
CA HIS A 51 25.06 30.86 7.67
C HIS A 51 24.35 30.02 6.58
N ILE A 52 23.21 30.53 6.12
CA ILE A 52 22.91 30.97 4.74
C ILE A 52 21.39 31.09 4.62
N ASP A 53 20.98 32.23 4.08
CA ASP A 53 19.64 32.70 3.76
C ASP A 53 18.53 31.64 3.67
N ASP A 54 17.54 31.93 4.51
CA ASP A 54 16.18 31.43 4.65
C ASP A 54 15.48 31.03 3.33
N LEU A 55 15.81 29.86 2.79
CA LEU A 55 14.79 28.98 2.23
C LEU A 55 14.49 27.94 3.30
N SER A 56 13.55 28.26 4.18
CA SER A 56 12.81 27.28 4.96
C SER A 56 12.14 26.31 3.98
N SER A 57 12.89 25.29 3.55
CA SER A 57 12.29 24.08 3.02
C SER A 57 11.45 23.53 4.17
N ASP A 58 10.15 23.83 4.15
CA ASP A 58 9.17 23.28 5.06
C ASP A 58 9.21 21.76 4.90
N GLU A 59 10.12 21.11 5.65
CA GLU A 59 10.08 19.67 5.85
C GLU A 59 8.72 19.39 6.47
N ILE A 60 7.83 18.81 5.66
CA ILE A 60 6.51 18.37 6.09
C ILE A 60 6.74 17.29 7.14
N ASN A 61 6.72 17.68 8.41
CA ASN A 61 6.85 16.78 9.54
C ASN A 61 5.52 16.04 9.69
N PHE A 62 5.40 14.92 8.98
CA PHE A 62 4.31 13.97 9.18
C PHE A 62 4.39 13.43 10.61
N THR A 63 3.23 13.33 11.28
CA THR A 63 3.13 12.56 12.54
C THR A 63 3.56 11.10 12.28
N GLY A 64 4.06 10.36 13.29
CA GLY A 64 4.58 9.01 13.04
C GLY A 64 3.56 8.07 12.41
N ASN A 65 2.27 8.25 12.75
CA ASN A 65 1.15 7.56 12.12
C ASN A 65 1.01 7.87 10.63
N GLU A 66 1.09 9.14 10.23
CA GLU A 66 1.01 9.55 8.83
C GLU A 66 2.21 9.05 8.04
N LYS A 67 3.40 9.07 8.64
CA LYS A 67 4.61 8.53 8.03
C LYS A 67 4.48 7.03 7.76
N MET A 68 4.06 6.26 8.76
CA MET A 68 3.77 4.83 8.58
C MET A 68 2.74 4.63 7.45
N LYS A 69 1.62 5.36 7.52
CA LYS A 69 0.52 5.26 6.56
C LYS A 69 1.01 5.47 5.13
N ILE A 70 1.70 6.58 4.87
CA ILE A 70 2.10 7.00 3.53
C ILE A 70 3.25 6.15 3.01
N GLU A 71 4.31 5.98 3.79
CA GLU A 71 5.55 5.35 3.32
C GLU A 71 5.48 3.83 3.29
N THR A 72 4.63 3.23 4.14
CA THR A 72 4.58 1.77 4.29
C THR A 72 3.22 1.22 3.91
N PHE A 73 2.16 1.60 4.62
CA PHE A 73 0.85 0.96 4.45
C PHE A 73 0.28 1.13 3.04
N LEU A 74 0.22 2.36 2.54
CA LEU A 74 -0.28 2.65 1.20
C LEU A 74 0.59 1.99 0.12
N VAL A 75 1.92 2.04 0.29
CA VAL A 75 2.87 1.41 -0.66
C VAL A 75 2.63 -0.10 -0.77
N ILE A 76 2.41 -0.79 0.35
CA ILE A 76 2.13 -2.23 0.36
C ILE A 76 0.81 -2.53 -0.37
N ILE A 77 -0.28 -1.83 -0.02
CA ILE A 77 -1.59 -2.03 -0.64
C ILE A 77 -1.53 -1.77 -2.15
N ASP A 78 -0.94 -0.64 -2.56
CA ASP A 78 -0.81 -0.25 -3.97
C ASP A 78 0.03 -1.26 -4.76
N THR A 79 1.11 -1.78 -4.15
CA THR A 79 1.94 -2.83 -4.77
C THR A 79 1.14 -4.11 -4.99
N ILE A 80 0.34 -4.54 -4.02
CA ILE A 80 -0.46 -5.76 -4.14
C ILE A 80 -1.51 -5.59 -5.24
N VAL A 81 -2.23 -4.46 -5.25
CA VAL A 81 -3.22 -4.11 -6.29
C VAL A 81 -2.58 -4.11 -7.67
N PHE A 82 -1.40 -3.50 -7.81
CA PHE A 82 -0.65 -3.49 -9.07
C PHE A 82 -0.32 -4.91 -9.56
N GLN A 83 0.20 -5.78 -8.68
CA GLN A 83 0.54 -7.15 -9.05
C GLN A 83 -0.70 -8.00 -9.39
N LEU A 84 -1.82 -7.79 -8.68
CA LEU A 84 -3.09 -8.46 -8.99
C LEU A 84 -3.62 -8.04 -10.36
N ASN A 85 -3.61 -6.75 -10.68
CA ASN A 85 -4.02 -6.26 -12.00
C ASN A 85 -3.14 -6.86 -13.10
N LYS A 86 -1.81 -6.81 -12.93
CA LYS A 86 -0.85 -7.37 -13.91
C LYS A 86 -1.11 -8.85 -14.19
N ARG A 87 -1.38 -9.65 -13.16
CA ARG A 87 -1.72 -11.08 -13.34
C ARG A 87 -3.08 -11.26 -13.99
N MET A 88 -4.07 -10.49 -13.57
CA MET A 88 -5.42 -10.53 -14.14
C MET A 88 -5.41 -10.23 -15.64
N GLU A 89 -4.64 -9.25 -16.09
CA GLU A 89 -4.48 -8.90 -17.52
C GLU A 89 -3.98 -10.09 -18.34
N VAL A 90 -2.98 -10.83 -17.84
CA VAL A 90 -2.48 -12.05 -18.49
C VAL A 90 -3.58 -13.10 -18.60
N TYR A 91 -4.38 -13.30 -17.54
CA TYR A 91 -5.50 -14.24 -17.59
C TYR A 91 -6.63 -13.77 -18.53
N ILE A 92 -6.87 -12.47 -18.62
CA ILE A 92 -7.81 -11.89 -19.60
C ILE A 92 -7.30 -12.19 -21.01
N GLU A 93 -6.02 -11.97 -21.29
CA GLU A 93 -5.43 -12.25 -22.59
C GLU A 93 -5.53 -13.74 -22.96
N ILE A 94 -5.18 -14.64 -22.03
CA ILE A 94 -5.31 -16.08 -22.22
C ILE A 94 -6.77 -16.46 -22.48
N ASN A 95 -7.71 -15.94 -21.70
CA ASN A 95 -9.14 -16.21 -21.89
C ASN A 95 -9.65 -15.64 -23.23
N ASN A 96 -9.12 -14.52 -23.70
CA ASN A 96 -9.52 -13.96 -24.99
C ASN A 96 -8.96 -14.78 -26.16
N ARG A 97 -7.74 -15.30 -26.04
CA ARG A 97 -7.10 -16.14 -27.07
C ARG A 97 -7.65 -17.55 -27.11
N PHE A 98 -7.87 -18.17 -25.95
CA PHE A 98 -8.16 -19.61 -25.81
C PHE A 98 -9.47 -19.91 -25.10
N GLY A 99 -10.22 -18.90 -24.64
CA GLY A 99 -11.49 -19.12 -23.94
C GLY A 99 -12.54 -19.81 -24.80
N PHE A 100 -12.43 -19.74 -26.13
CA PHE A 100 -13.26 -20.52 -27.04
C PHE A 100 -13.14 -22.04 -26.80
N LEU A 101 -11.98 -22.54 -26.36
CA LEU A 101 -11.79 -23.96 -26.02
C LEU A 101 -12.63 -24.39 -24.81
N LEU A 102 -12.92 -23.45 -23.92
CA LEU A 102 -13.73 -23.67 -22.72
C LEU A 102 -15.23 -23.49 -22.98
N ASN A 103 -15.59 -22.90 -24.13
CA ASN A 103 -16.97 -22.75 -24.59
C ASN A 103 -17.35 -23.83 -25.63
N LEU A 104 -16.50 -24.85 -25.82
CA LEU A 104 -16.84 -26.05 -26.58
C LEU A 104 -17.74 -26.96 -25.72
N GLU A 105 -18.97 -26.51 -25.48
CA GLU A 105 -20.09 -27.41 -25.25
C GLU A 105 -20.76 -27.66 -26.61
N ASN A 106 -21.08 -28.93 -26.89
CA ASN A 106 -21.65 -29.47 -28.14
C ASN A 106 -22.76 -28.62 -28.77
#